data_AF-A0A2T4S5M4-F1
#
_entry.id   AF-A0A2T4S5M4-F1
#
_cell.length_a   1.000
_cell.length_b   1.000
_cell.length_c   1.000
_cell.angle_alpha   90.00
_cell.angle_beta   90.00
_cell.angle_gamma   90.00
#
_symmetry.space_group_name_H-M   'P 1'
#
loop_
_entity.id
_entity.type
_entity.pdbx_description
1 polymer ?
#
loop_
_entity_poly.entity_id
_entity_poly.type
_entity_poly.pdbx_seq_one_letter_code
_entity_poly.pdbx_strand_id
1 'polypeptide(L)'
;VMESPYNNHITIGDMEGNSYYIFLDNHNQIVDQQNAKYTYSNMVRSIHSSLSTENTAINYLVELTACWTVFMILSGIYMLVRKKLLKSNNKVLKFQKWHAIVGLIIAIPMLILVFTGLPWSGFMGAKINQISTAYPQLGQTQLVANPPKSEANEIPWALRQKAAPQSEGGGHHGSMAM
;
A
#
# COMPACT_ATOMS: atom_id res chain seq x y z
N VAL A 1 -8.81 23.56 -21.14
CA VAL A 1 -8.60 24.16 -19.80
C VAL A 1 -8.99 23.09 -18.79
N MET A 2 -8.03 22.56 -18.02
CA MET A 2 -8.27 21.50 -17.04
C MET A 2 -8.93 22.13 -15.81
N GLU A 3 -10.24 22.04 -15.66
CA GLU A 3 -11.02 22.70 -14.57
C GLU A 3 -10.86 22.05 -13.17
N SER A 4 -9.88 21.16 -12.98
CA SER A 4 -9.66 20.46 -11.71
C SER A 4 -8.38 20.94 -11.04
N PRO A 5 -8.44 21.68 -9.90
CA PRO A 5 -7.29 22.35 -9.29
C PRO A 5 -6.27 21.41 -8.62
N TYR A 6 -6.43 20.09 -8.74
CA TYR A 6 -5.67 19.12 -7.94
C TYR A 6 -4.62 18.34 -8.72
N ASN A 7 -4.49 18.51 -10.05
CA ASN A 7 -3.53 17.74 -10.83
C ASN A 7 -2.89 18.56 -11.96
N ASN A 8 -2.00 19.47 -11.59
CA ASN A 8 -1.15 20.21 -12.54
C ASN A 8 0.12 19.43 -12.93
N HIS A 9 0.16 18.13 -12.62
CA HIS A 9 1.28 17.28 -13.00
C HIS A 9 0.85 16.13 -13.90
N ILE A 10 1.72 15.80 -14.85
CA ILE A 10 1.62 14.63 -15.70
C ILE A 10 2.74 13.68 -15.28
N THR A 11 2.42 12.40 -15.19
CA THR A 11 3.42 11.37 -14.93
C THR A 11 3.81 10.72 -16.25
N ILE A 12 5.12 10.68 -16.52
CA ILE A 12 5.68 10.04 -17.72
C ILE A 12 6.65 8.95 -17.28
N GLY A 13 6.44 7.74 -17.78
CA GLY A 13 7.38 6.64 -17.67
C GLY A 13 8.43 6.65 -18.78
N ASP A 14 9.66 6.32 -18.42
CA ASP A 14 10.76 6.03 -19.35
C ASP A 14 10.83 4.51 -19.64
N MET A 15 11.45 4.10 -20.74
CA MET A 15 11.66 2.71 -21.13
C MET A 15 12.51 1.93 -20.11
N GLU A 16 13.33 2.63 -19.32
CA GLU A 16 14.10 2.07 -18.20
C GLU A 16 13.26 1.82 -16.93
N GLY A 17 11.95 2.12 -16.94
CA GLY A 17 11.04 1.90 -15.82
C GLY A 17 11.03 3.02 -14.77
N ASN A 18 11.68 4.15 -15.05
CA ASN A 18 11.64 5.34 -14.21
C ASN A 18 10.36 6.15 -14.50
N SER A 19 9.67 6.63 -13.47
CA SER A 19 8.52 7.55 -13.63
C SER A 19 8.90 8.96 -13.17
N TYR A 20 8.52 9.97 -13.94
CA TYR A 20 8.77 11.38 -13.66
C TYR A 20 7.46 12.14 -13.53
N TYR A 21 7.33 12.94 -12.46
CA TYR A 21 6.28 13.93 -12.30
C TYR A 21 6.71 15.23 -12.97
N ILE A 22 5.98 15.63 -14.00
CA ILE A 22 6.23 16.86 -14.78
C ILE A 22 5.16 17.87 -14.40
N PHE A 23 5.57 19.00 -13.84
CA PHE A 23 4.66 20.07 -13.42
C PHE A 23 4.48 21.08 -14.55
N LEU A 24 3.23 21.38 -14.88
CA LEU A 24 2.85 22.32 -15.92
C LEU A 24 2.29 23.61 -15.33
N ASP A 25 2.58 24.74 -15.97
CA ASP A 25 1.93 26.02 -15.69
C ASP A 25 0.55 26.11 -16.37
N ASN A 26 -0.17 27.22 -16.16
CA ASN A 26 -1.50 27.44 -16.76
C ASN A 26 -1.45 27.58 -18.31
N HIS A 27 -0.27 27.79 -18.89
CA HIS A 27 -0.02 27.86 -20.33
C HIS A 27 0.55 26.55 -20.90
N ASN A 28 0.54 25.47 -20.13
CA ASN A 28 1.10 24.15 -20.48
C ASN A 28 2.62 24.14 -20.73
N GLN A 29 3.36 25.05 -20.12
CA GLN A 29 4.82 25.06 -20.14
C GLN A 29 5.36 24.21 -18.99
N ILE A 30 6.46 23.48 -19.25
CA ILE A 30 7.12 22.65 -18.24
C ILE A 30 7.87 23.57 -17.26
N VAL A 31 7.46 23.54 -16.00
CA VAL A 31 8.08 24.33 -14.93
C VAL A 31 9.19 23.54 -14.26
N ASP A 32 8.93 22.27 -13.95
CA ASP A 32 9.86 21.41 -13.22
C ASP A 32 9.57 19.93 -13.47
N GLN A 33 10.57 19.10 -13.20
CA GLN A 33 10.49 17.65 -13.28
C GLN A 33 11.07 17.00 -12.03
N GLN A 34 10.32 16.07 -11.44
CA GLN A 34 10.75 15.31 -10.28
C GLN A 34 10.66 13.82 -10.55
N ASN A 35 11.73 13.08 -10.28
CA ASN A 35 11.67 11.63 -10.34
C ASN A 35 10.77 11.08 -9.21
N ALA A 36 9.73 10.35 -9.58
CA ALA A 36 8.72 9.83 -8.67
C ALA A 36 9.31 8.89 -7.62
N LYS A 37 10.39 8.16 -7.93
CA LYS A 37 11.05 7.22 -7.00
C LYS A 37 11.56 7.91 -5.74
N TYR A 38 12.05 9.14 -5.87
CA TYR A 38 12.66 9.90 -4.78
C TYR A 38 11.69 10.86 -4.08
N THR A 39 10.40 10.85 -4.46
CA THR A 39 9.38 11.56 -3.70
C THR A 39 9.24 10.95 -2.31
N TYR A 40 9.13 11.79 -1.28
CA TYR A 40 9.00 11.36 0.11
C TYR A 40 7.94 10.26 0.31
N SER A 41 6.76 10.40 -0.31
CA SER A 41 5.68 9.41 -0.24
C SER A 41 6.10 8.04 -0.79
N ASN A 42 6.76 8.00 -1.95
CA ASN A 42 7.19 6.76 -2.57
C ASN A 42 8.37 6.12 -1.83
N MET A 43 9.28 6.92 -1.28
CA MET A 43 10.37 6.42 -0.43
C MET A 43 9.82 5.77 0.85
N VAL A 44 8.93 6.46 1.57
CA VAL A 44 8.30 5.92 2.79
C VAL A 44 7.51 4.65 2.46
N ARG A 45 6.75 4.65 1.36
CA ARG A 45 6.02 3.46 0.88
C ARG A 45 6.96 2.29 0.59
N SER A 46 8.07 2.55 -0.09
CA SER A 46 9.07 1.54 -0.46
C SER A 46 9.73 0.91 0.78
N ILE A 47 10.11 1.74 1.76
CA ILE A 47 10.69 1.26 3.03
C ILE A 47 9.66 0.44 3.81
N HIS A 48 8.42 0.92 3.90
CA HIS A 48 7.37 0.28 4.69
C HIS A 48 6.88 -1.04 4.07
N SER A 49 6.77 -1.10 2.75
CA SER A 49 6.20 -2.26 2.05
C SER A 49 7.23 -3.34 1.75
N SER A 50 8.46 -2.97 1.43
CA SER A 50 9.45 -3.91 0.88
C SER A 50 10.87 -3.65 1.35
N LEU A 51 11.06 -2.80 2.38
CA LEU A 51 12.38 -2.40 2.90
C LEU A 51 13.32 -1.93 1.78
N SER A 52 12.78 -1.16 0.84
CA SER A 52 13.50 -0.68 -0.35
C SER A 52 14.10 -1.77 -1.24
N THR A 53 13.68 -3.01 -1.06
CA THR A 53 14.11 -4.17 -1.85
C THR A 53 12.92 -4.70 -2.63
N GLU A 54 13.07 -4.99 -3.91
CA GLU A 54 11.99 -5.57 -4.74
C GLU A 54 11.88 -7.10 -4.58
N ASN A 55 12.31 -7.64 -3.44
CA ASN A 55 12.34 -9.08 -3.22
C ASN A 55 11.02 -9.57 -2.60
N THR A 56 10.34 -10.45 -3.31
CA THR A 56 9.09 -11.10 -2.87
C THR A 56 9.24 -11.84 -1.54
N ALA A 57 10.41 -12.39 -1.23
CA ALA A 57 10.66 -13.05 0.06
C ALA A 57 10.58 -12.07 1.24
N ILE A 58 11.06 -10.84 1.06
CA ILE A 58 11.03 -9.81 2.12
C ILE A 58 9.59 -9.37 2.36
N ASN A 59 8.78 -9.22 1.31
CA ASN A 59 7.36 -8.90 1.45
C ASN A 59 6.62 -9.95 2.31
N TYR A 60 6.90 -11.25 2.08
CA TYR A 60 6.33 -12.31 2.91
C TYR A 60 6.88 -12.32 4.35
N LEU A 61 8.13 -11.94 4.58
CA LEU A 61 8.68 -11.80 5.93
C LEU A 61 8.04 -10.65 6.72
N VAL A 62 7.75 -9.53 6.06
CA VAL A 62 7.03 -8.40 6.68
C VAL A 62 5.61 -8.85 7.07
N GLU A 63 4.94 -9.60 6.20
CA GLU A 63 3.63 -10.17 6.49
C GLU A 63 3.65 -11.21 7.61
N LEU A 64 4.65 -12.08 7.64
CA LEU A 64 4.89 -13.01 8.75
C LEU A 64 5.08 -12.24 10.07
N THR A 65 5.83 -11.14 10.02
CA THR A 65 6.07 -10.29 11.20
C THR A 65 4.76 -9.69 11.71
N ALA A 66 3.89 -9.19 10.82
CA ALA A 66 2.57 -8.69 11.20
C ALA A 66 1.70 -9.77 11.87
N CYS A 67 1.64 -10.98 11.30
CA CYS A 67 0.94 -12.11 11.90
C CYS A 67 1.55 -12.49 13.27
N TRP A 68 2.87 -12.49 13.38
CA TRP A 68 3.58 -12.80 14.63
C TRP A 68 3.31 -11.76 15.72
N THR A 69 3.19 -10.48 15.37
CA THR A 69 2.79 -9.42 16.30
C THR A 69 1.43 -9.72 16.94
N VAL A 70 0.45 -10.23 16.18
CA VAL A 70 -0.84 -10.64 16.73
C VAL A 70 -0.67 -11.76 17.76
N PHE A 71 0.13 -12.79 17.45
CA PHE A 71 0.43 -13.87 18.40
C PHE A 71 1.12 -13.38 19.67
N MET A 72 2.07 -12.44 19.56
CA MET A 72 2.75 -11.84 20.72
C MET A 72 1.79 -11.03 21.59
N ILE A 73 0.85 -10.30 21.00
CA ILE A 73 -0.16 -9.55 21.74
C ILE A 73 -1.11 -10.52 22.47
N LEU A 74 -1.63 -11.54 21.79
CA LEU A 74 -2.54 -12.52 22.39
C LEU A 74 -1.88 -13.30 23.54
N SER A 75 -0.64 -13.75 23.34
CA SER A 75 0.12 -14.46 24.38
C SER A 75 0.46 -13.53 25.55
N GLY A 76 0.78 -12.26 25.31
CA GLY A 76 0.98 -11.25 26.35
C GLY A 76 -0.27 -11.01 27.20
N ILE A 77 -1.44 -10.87 26.56
CA ILE A 77 -2.73 -10.73 27.25
C ILE A 77 -3.05 -11.99 28.05
N TYR A 78 -2.79 -13.18 27.49
CA TYR A 78 -2.97 -14.44 28.20
C TYR A 78 -2.12 -14.50 29.49
N MET A 79 -0.85 -14.11 29.41
CA MET A 79 0.04 -14.07 30.59
C MET A 79 -0.41 -13.04 31.64
N LEU A 80 -0.94 -11.90 31.20
CA LEU A 80 -1.51 -10.86 32.08
C LEU A 80 -2.63 -11.42 32.97
N VAL A 81 -3.57 -12.15 32.36
CA VAL A 81 -4.70 -12.78 33.06
C VAL A 81 -4.22 -13.92 33.96
N ARG A 82 -3.40 -14.85 33.42
CA ARG A 82 -2.93 -16.05 34.14
C ARG A 82 -2.17 -15.70 35.42
N LYS A 83 -1.26 -14.74 35.35
CA LYS A 83 -0.42 -14.35 36.50
C LYS A 83 -1.11 -13.35 37.45
N LYS A 84 -2.38 -12.98 37.20
CA LYS A 84 -3.14 -11.95 37.95
C LYS A 84 -2.29 -10.69 38.19
N LEU A 85 -1.50 -10.27 37.20
CA LEU A 85 -0.47 -9.24 37.37
C LEU A 85 -1.08 -7.91 37.84
N LEU A 86 -2.29 -7.58 37.42
CA LEU A 86 -3.01 -6.37 37.84
C LEU A 86 -3.36 -6.34 39.33
N LYS A 87 -3.63 -7.50 39.96
CA LYS A 87 -4.01 -7.62 41.39
C LYS A 87 -2.83 -7.96 42.31
N SER A 88 -1.72 -8.46 41.78
CA SER A 88 -0.57 -8.89 42.60
C SER A 88 0.19 -7.69 43.16
N ASN A 89 0.37 -7.60 44.48
CA ASN A 89 1.12 -6.51 45.14
C ASN A 89 2.61 -6.87 45.38
N ASN A 90 3.12 -7.90 44.69
CA ASN A 90 4.48 -8.39 44.88
C ASN A 90 5.52 -7.44 44.23
N LYS A 91 6.48 -6.95 45.02
CA LYS A 91 7.56 -6.05 44.55
C LYS A 91 8.43 -6.68 43.46
N VAL A 92 8.58 -8.00 43.44
CA VAL A 92 9.39 -8.73 42.44
C VAL A 92 8.78 -8.63 41.03
N LEU A 93 7.47 -8.44 40.92
CA LEU A 93 6.75 -8.40 39.64
C LEU A 93 6.56 -6.97 39.09
N LYS A 94 7.19 -5.95 39.69
CA LYS A 94 6.96 -4.53 39.36
C LYS A 94 7.20 -4.22 37.87
N PHE A 95 8.28 -4.72 37.27
CA PHE A 95 8.57 -4.53 35.85
C PHE A 95 7.59 -5.27 34.94
N GLN A 96 7.17 -6.49 35.32
CA GLN A 96 6.15 -7.23 34.56
C GLN A 96 4.79 -6.54 34.60
N LYS A 97 4.43 -5.93 35.74
CA LYS A 97 3.22 -5.10 35.86
C LYS A 97 3.31 -3.85 34.96
N TRP A 98 4.44 -3.17 34.94
CA TRP A 98 4.66 -2.01 34.07
C TRP A 98 4.57 -2.36 32.59
N HIS A 99 5.28 -3.41 32.16
CA HIS A 99 5.20 -3.91 30.79
C HIS A 99 3.79 -4.34 30.42
N ALA A 100 3.05 -4.99 31.34
CA ALA A 100 1.68 -5.39 31.06
C ALA A 100 0.71 -4.20 30.92
N ILE A 101 0.88 -3.15 31.71
CA ILE A 101 0.03 -1.94 31.62
C ILE A 101 0.33 -1.19 30.32
N VAL A 102 1.60 -0.91 30.05
CA VAL A 102 2.03 -0.23 28.82
C VAL A 102 1.67 -1.07 27.59
N GLY A 103 1.94 -2.37 27.65
CA GLY A 103 1.62 -3.33 26.61
C GLY A 103 0.13 -3.40 26.33
N LEU A 104 -0.74 -3.38 27.34
CA LEU A 104 -2.19 -3.39 27.15
C LEU A 104 -2.68 -2.11 26.45
N ILE A 105 -2.14 -0.95 26.83
CA ILE A 105 -2.47 0.35 26.21
C ILE A 105 -2.06 0.36 24.74
N ILE A 106 -0.88 -0.18 24.41
CA ILE A 106 -0.35 -0.21 23.04
C ILE A 106 -0.98 -1.35 22.20
N ALA A 107 -1.37 -2.46 22.82
CA ALA A 107 -1.91 -3.64 22.13
C ALA A 107 -3.18 -3.33 21.34
N ILE A 108 -4.09 -2.51 21.89
CA ILE A 108 -5.35 -2.15 21.24
C ILE A 108 -5.12 -1.42 19.91
N PRO A 109 -4.44 -0.25 19.87
CA PRO A 109 -4.16 0.43 18.61
C PRO A 109 -3.27 -0.39 17.68
N MET A 110 -2.34 -1.20 18.21
CA MET A 110 -1.52 -2.10 17.38
C MET A 110 -2.35 -3.18 16.69
N LEU A 111 -3.32 -3.80 17.37
CA LEU A 111 -4.21 -4.77 16.72
C LEU A 111 -5.01 -4.13 15.60
N ILE A 112 -5.56 -2.93 15.83
CA ILE A 112 -6.30 -2.19 14.79
C ILE A 112 -5.39 -1.91 13.59
N LEU A 113 -4.16 -1.44 13.84
CA LEU A 113 -3.19 -1.14 12.80
C LEU A 113 -2.82 -2.41 12.00
N VAL A 114 -2.54 -3.52 12.68
CA VAL A 114 -2.22 -4.78 11.99
C VAL A 114 -3.41 -5.29 11.18
N PHE A 115 -4.62 -5.32 11.73
CA PHE A 115 -5.81 -5.77 11.01
C PHE A 115 -6.15 -4.88 9.81
N THR A 116 -5.92 -3.58 9.91
CA THR A 116 -6.12 -2.64 8.78
C THR A 116 -4.97 -2.70 7.78
N GLY A 117 -3.77 -3.11 8.17
CA GLY A 117 -2.61 -3.29 7.30
C GLY A 117 -2.60 -4.59 6.51
N LEU A 118 -3.14 -5.69 7.07
CA LEU A 118 -3.19 -6.99 6.40
C LEU A 118 -3.85 -6.96 5.00
N PRO A 119 -4.96 -6.23 4.75
CA PRO A 119 -5.50 -6.11 3.39
C PRO A 119 -4.57 -5.45 2.36
N TRP A 120 -3.57 -4.70 2.81
CA TRP A 120 -2.58 -4.05 1.95
C TRP A 120 -1.30 -4.88 1.79
N SER A 121 -1.20 -6.04 2.44
CA SER A 121 -0.07 -6.95 2.29
C SER A 121 -0.09 -7.67 0.94
N GLY A 122 1.06 -8.22 0.57
CA GLY A 122 1.21 -8.96 -0.69
C GLY A 122 0.32 -10.20 -0.77
N PHE A 123 0.29 -11.06 0.27
CA PHE A 123 -0.48 -12.30 0.23
C PHE A 123 -1.97 -12.09 0.51
N MET A 124 -2.30 -11.51 1.67
CA MET A 124 -3.69 -11.32 2.07
C MET A 124 -4.43 -10.34 1.15
N GLY A 125 -3.76 -9.27 0.70
CA GLY A 125 -4.32 -8.34 -0.29
C GLY A 125 -4.64 -9.01 -1.62
N ALA A 126 -3.77 -9.92 -2.12
CA ALA A 126 -4.05 -10.70 -3.32
C ALA A 126 -5.25 -11.64 -3.14
N LYS A 127 -5.38 -12.29 -1.97
CA LYS A 127 -6.55 -13.13 -1.66
C LYS A 127 -7.85 -12.33 -1.60
N ILE A 128 -7.83 -11.14 -0.97
CA ILE A 128 -8.99 -10.26 -0.90
C ILE A 128 -9.37 -9.76 -2.30
N ASN A 129 -8.39 -9.39 -3.12
CA ASN A 129 -8.64 -9.02 -4.52
C ASN A 129 -9.30 -10.18 -5.28
N GLN A 130 -8.76 -11.40 -5.17
CA GLN A 130 -9.31 -12.60 -5.80
C GLN A 130 -10.77 -12.85 -5.39
N ILE A 131 -11.09 -12.73 -4.10
CA ILE A 131 -12.46 -12.89 -3.59
C ILE A 131 -13.38 -11.78 -4.14
N SER A 132 -12.92 -10.53 -4.15
CA SER A 132 -13.68 -9.39 -4.68
C SER A 132 -13.94 -9.52 -6.19
N THR A 133 -12.99 -10.09 -6.94
CA THR A 133 -13.19 -10.39 -8.36
C THR A 133 -14.18 -11.54 -8.59
N ALA A 134 -14.17 -12.56 -7.72
CA ALA A 134 -15.04 -13.72 -7.82
C ALA A 134 -16.50 -13.41 -7.40
N TYR A 135 -16.68 -12.50 -6.45
CA TYR A 135 -17.99 -12.08 -5.93
C TYR A 135 -18.21 -10.57 -6.10
N PRO A 136 -18.52 -10.11 -7.32
CA PRO A 136 -18.67 -8.67 -7.62
C PRO A 136 -19.75 -7.97 -6.78
N GLN A 137 -20.75 -8.72 -6.28
CA GLN A 137 -21.83 -8.21 -5.42
C GLN A 137 -21.36 -7.75 -4.03
N LEU A 138 -20.18 -8.19 -3.58
CA LEU A 138 -19.65 -7.90 -2.24
C LEU A 138 -18.73 -6.68 -2.19
N GLY A 139 -18.49 -5.97 -3.30
CA GLY A 139 -17.69 -4.74 -3.22
C GLY A 139 -16.99 -4.23 -4.47
N GLN A 140 -17.39 -4.63 -5.69
CA GLN A 140 -16.93 -3.88 -6.86
C GLN A 140 -17.69 -2.55 -6.92
N THR A 141 -17.07 -1.48 -6.43
CA THR A 141 -17.52 -0.13 -6.75
C THR A 141 -17.38 0.03 -8.26
N GLN A 142 -18.48 0.29 -8.97
CA GLN A 142 -18.40 0.64 -10.39
C GLN A 142 -17.57 1.91 -10.50
N LEU A 143 -16.34 1.76 -10.98
CA LEU A 143 -15.47 2.89 -11.25
C LEU A 143 -16.03 3.54 -12.51
N VAL A 144 -16.46 4.80 -12.39
CA VAL A 144 -16.62 5.67 -13.55
C VAL A 144 -15.31 5.59 -14.31
N ALA A 145 -15.35 5.02 -15.52
CA ALA A 145 -14.19 4.83 -16.36
C ALA A 145 -13.63 6.20 -16.74
N ASN A 146 -12.74 6.74 -15.90
CA ASN A 146 -11.89 7.83 -16.31
C ASN A 146 -10.82 7.20 -17.22
N PRO A 147 -10.62 7.69 -18.45
CA PRO A 147 -9.73 7.06 -19.43
C PRO A 147 -8.35 6.76 -18.82
N PRO A 148 -7.75 5.62 -19.18
CA PRO A 148 -6.56 5.10 -18.53
C PRO A 148 -5.43 6.11 -18.62
N LYS A 149 -4.95 6.58 -17.46
CA LYS A 149 -3.64 7.21 -17.38
C LYS A 149 -2.61 6.12 -17.68
N SER A 150 -1.69 6.42 -18.58
CA SER A 150 -0.76 5.48 -19.23
C SER A 150 0.21 4.75 -18.29
N GLU A 151 0.20 5.05 -16.99
CA GLU A 151 1.19 4.57 -16.03
C GLU A 151 0.58 3.58 -15.02
N ALA A 152 1.11 2.36 -14.99
CA ALA A 152 0.65 1.27 -14.12
C ALA A 152 0.74 1.59 -12.60
N ASN A 153 1.51 2.61 -12.21
CA ASN A 153 1.61 3.01 -10.82
C ASN A 153 0.47 3.96 -10.37
N GLU A 154 -0.28 4.56 -11.29
CA GLU A 154 -1.38 5.48 -10.96
C GLU A 154 -2.76 4.80 -10.91
N ILE A 155 -2.89 3.61 -11.49
CA ILE A 155 -4.13 2.85 -11.40
C ILE A 155 -4.34 2.36 -9.95
N PRO A 156 -5.61 2.32 -9.47
CA PRO A 156 -5.93 1.80 -8.16
C PRO A 156 -5.29 0.43 -7.95
N TRP A 157 -4.75 0.18 -6.76
CA TRP A 157 -4.00 -1.03 -6.44
C TRP A 157 -4.75 -2.32 -6.81
N ALA A 158 -6.10 -2.30 -6.74
CA ALA A 158 -6.95 -3.43 -7.08
C ALA A 158 -6.97 -3.77 -8.60
N LEU A 159 -6.64 -2.80 -9.45
CA LEU A 159 -6.60 -2.94 -10.91
C LEU A 159 -5.21 -3.27 -11.45
N ARG A 160 -4.13 -3.06 -10.68
CA ARG A 160 -2.75 -3.31 -11.12
C ARG A 160 -2.47 -4.75 -11.53
N GLN A 161 -3.18 -5.70 -10.93
CA GLN A 161 -3.02 -7.12 -11.23
C GLN A 161 -3.89 -7.56 -12.42
N LYS A 162 -4.77 -6.69 -12.93
CA LYS A 162 -5.57 -7.00 -14.12
C LYS A 162 -4.75 -6.71 -15.38
N ALA A 163 -4.88 -7.58 -16.37
CA ALA A 163 -4.31 -7.34 -17.69
C ALA A 163 -4.82 -6.01 -18.25
N ALA A 164 -3.91 -5.23 -18.83
CA ALA A 164 -4.29 -4.02 -19.53
C ALA A 164 -5.26 -4.36 -20.67
N PRO A 165 -6.30 -3.53 -20.91
CA PRO A 165 -7.14 -3.71 -22.08
C PRO A 165 -6.27 -3.61 -23.33
N GLN A 166 -6.29 -4.66 -24.16
CA GLN A 166 -5.67 -4.62 -25.48
C GLN A 166 -6.53 -3.73 -26.38
N SER A 167 -5.91 -2.74 -27.01
CA SER A 167 -6.58 -1.96 -28.05
C SER A 167 -6.72 -2.82 -29.30
N GLU A 168 -7.94 -3.21 -29.66
CA GLU A 168 -8.28 -3.64 -31.01
C GLU A 168 -8.46 -2.40 -31.88
N GLY A 169 -7.36 -1.96 -32.53
CA GLY A 169 -7.36 -0.82 -33.42
C GLY A 169 -6.10 -0.86 -34.29
N GLY A 170 -6.29 -1.14 -35.59
CA GLY A 170 -5.22 -1.34 -36.56
C GLY A 170 -4.22 -0.18 -36.60
N GLY A 171 -2.95 -0.53 -36.67
CA GLY A 171 -1.85 0.42 -36.85
C GLY A 171 -2.03 1.20 -38.14
N HIS A 172 -2.41 2.46 -38.04
CA HIS A 172 -2.21 3.43 -39.11
C HIS A 172 -0.73 3.81 -39.12
N HIS A 173 0.10 2.91 -39.68
CA HIS A 173 1.42 3.28 -40.15
C HIS A 173 1.21 4.26 -41.30
N GLY A 174 1.38 5.56 -41.02
CA GLY A 174 1.46 6.58 -42.06
C GLY A 174 2.65 6.24 -42.97
N SER A 175 2.34 5.81 -44.19
CA SER A 175 3.30 5.69 -45.28
C SER A 175 3.83 7.08 -45.61
N MET A 176 4.99 7.43 -45.07
CA MET A 176 5.86 8.43 -45.69
C MET A 176 6.49 7.76 -46.91
N ALA A 177 5.79 7.83 -48.04
CA ALA A 177 6.40 7.64 -49.35
C ALA A 177 7.02 8.99 -49.76
N MET A 178 8.22 8.90 -50.33
CA MET A 178 9.04 10.01 -50.82
C MET A 178 8.36 10.83 -51.92
#